data_AF-A0A0U5IEU7-F1
#
_entry.id   AF-A0A0U5IEU7-F1
#
_cell.length_a   1.000
_cell.length_b   1.000
_cell.length_c   1.000
_cell.angle_alpha   90.00
_cell.angle_beta   90.00
_cell.angle_gamma   90.00
#
_symmetry.space_group_name_H-M   'P 1'
#
loop_
_entity.id
_entity.type
_entity.pdbx_description
1 polymer ?
#
loop_
_entity_poly.entity_id
_entity_poly.type
_entity_poly.pdbx_seq_one_letter_code
_entity_poly.pdbx_strand_id
1 'polypeptide(L)'
;MKTGRRVRQCELSTIDSAFLFAGMLTCAAYFDADTQEEREIRHLVDELYGRANWQWALSGGAAVSHGWRPETGFIPHTWRGYDEALLVYLHGLGSPTFPLPPESYTAYCSTYRWKQIYGRELLYSGLLFTHQLSHLWIDFRGIRDAFMREHGSDYFENGR
;
A
#
# COMPACT_ATOMS: atom_id res chain seq x y z
N MET A 1 16.56 6.13 16.80
CA MET A 1 17.59 5.70 15.83
C MET A 1 18.79 6.63 15.90
N LYS A 2 20.03 6.18 15.63
CA LYS A 2 21.24 7.03 15.64
C LYS A 2 21.95 7.18 14.29
N THR A 3 21.89 6.17 13.41
CA THR A 3 22.74 6.13 12.18
C THR A 3 21.97 5.94 10.88
N GLY A 4 20.68 5.57 10.93
CA GLY A 4 19.89 5.23 9.74
C GLY A 4 20.38 3.97 8.99
N ARG A 5 21.39 3.26 9.50
CA ARG A 5 21.89 2.04 8.87
C ARG A 5 20.92 0.89 9.09
N ARG A 6 20.76 0.06 8.06
CA ARG A 6 20.05 -1.22 8.12
C ARG A 6 20.47 -2.01 9.35
N VAL A 7 19.49 -2.49 10.10
CA VAL A 7 19.72 -3.33 11.28
C VAL A 7 19.85 -4.79 10.81
N ARG A 8 20.98 -5.44 11.12
CA ARG A 8 21.28 -6.84 10.75
C ARG A 8 21.02 -7.07 9.25
N GLN A 9 20.28 -8.13 8.92
CA GLN A 9 19.90 -8.54 7.56
C GLN A 9 18.40 -8.31 7.30
N CYS A 10 17.77 -7.33 7.95
CA CYS A 10 16.37 -6.97 7.69
C CYS A 10 16.14 -6.64 6.21
N GLU A 11 15.11 -7.14 5.59
CA GLU A 11 14.72 -6.76 4.24
C GLU A 11 14.38 -5.27 4.11
N LEU A 12 14.48 -4.76 2.89
CA LEU A 12 13.64 -3.65 2.46
C LEU A 12 12.21 -4.21 2.33
N SER A 13 11.29 -3.68 3.13
CA SER A 13 9.89 -4.09 3.19
C SER A 13 9.03 -3.13 2.39
N THR A 14 8.26 -3.64 1.43
CA THR A 14 7.40 -2.80 0.57
C THR A 14 6.18 -2.28 1.33
N ILE A 15 5.64 -3.07 2.26
CA ILE A 15 4.50 -2.66 3.10
C ILE A 15 4.90 -1.58 4.12
N ASP A 16 6.04 -1.73 4.79
CA ASP A 16 6.51 -0.72 5.75
C ASP A 16 6.86 0.58 5.03
N SER A 17 7.41 0.48 3.82
CA SER A 17 7.67 1.65 2.97
C SER A 17 6.35 2.34 2.57
N ALA A 18 5.32 1.59 2.20
CA ALA A 18 4.00 2.14 1.88
C ALA A 18 3.39 2.90 3.07
N PHE A 19 3.44 2.36 4.29
CA PHE A 19 2.97 3.07 5.48
C PHE A 19 3.79 4.33 5.79
N LEU A 20 5.11 4.27 5.60
CA LEU A 20 5.96 5.45 5.74
C LEU A 20 5.56 6.55 4.75
N PHE A 21 5.33 6.20 3.48
CA PHE A 21 4.90 7.16 2.47
C PHE A 21 3.51 7.72 2.75
N ALA A 22 2.55 6.90 3.21
CA ALA A 22 1.24 7.38 3.61
C ALA A 22 1.34 8.45 4.72
N GLY A 23 2.18 8.21 5.73
CA GLY A 23 2.45 9.20 6.78
C GLY A 23 3.14 10.46 6.25
N MET A 24 4.17 10.33 5.43
CA MET A 24 4.88 11.45 4.81
C MET A 24 3.96 12.33 3.96
N LEU A 25 3.15 11.73 3.09
CA LEU A 25 2.19 12.44 2.24
C LEU A 25 1.11 13.13 3.07
N THR A 26 0.67 12.52 4.18
CA THR A 26 -0.24 13.18 5.13
C THR A 26 0.39 14.43 5.74
N CYS A 27 1.65 14.35 6.16
CA CYS A 27 2.38 15.53 6.66
C CYS A 27 2.50 16.61 5.59
N ALA A 28 2.86 16.26 4.36
CA ALA A 28 2.95 17.22 3.25
C ALA A 28 1.61 17.89 2.92
N ALA A 29 0.50 17.17 3.05
CA ALA A 29 -0.84 17.72 2.87
C ALA A 29 -1.28 18.61 4.04
N TYR A 30 -0.82 18.34 5.26
CA TYR A 30 -1.17 19.11 6.46
C TYR A 30 -0.35 20.40 6.59
N PHE A 31 0.94 20.34 6.30
CA PHE A 31 1.85 21.48 6.35
C PHE A 31 1.85 22.18 4.98
N ASP A 32 0.82 22.98 4.70
CA ASP A 32 0.58 23.64 3.41
C ASP A 32 0.84 25.17 3.41
N ALA A 33 1.33 25.74 4.52
CA ALA A 33 1.61 27.17 4.60
C ALA A 33 2.77 27.59 3.69
N ASP A 34 2.80 28.88 3.33
CA ASP A 34 3.84 29.47 2.49
C ASP A 34 5.06 29.93 3.31
N THR A 35 5.58 29.05 4.16
CA THR A 35 6.80 29.23 4.94
C THR A 35 7.96 28.43 4.35
N GLN A 36 9.20 28.78 4.71
CA GLN A 36 10.37 28.06 4.20
C GLN A 36 10.39 26.62 4.71
N GLU A 37 10.04 26.42 5.98
CA GLU A 37 10.05 25.15 6.68
C GLU A 37 9.00 24.18 6.11
N GLU A 38 7.78 24.65 5.87
CA GLU A 38 6.73 23.79 5.34
C GLU A 38 6.93 23.49 3.84
N ARG A 39 7.49 24.43 3.08
CA ARG A 39 7.94 24.15 1.70
C ARG A 39 9.01 23.05 1.67
N GLU A 40 9.94 23.06 2.63
CA GLU A 40 10.97 22.02 2.73
C GLU A 40 10.36 20.64 3.04
N ILE A 41 9.37 20.55 3.92
CA ILE A 41 8.64 19.30 4.21
C ILE A 41 8.03 18.74 2.92
N ARG A 42 7.25 19.56 2.20
CA ARG A 42 6.58 19.12 0.96
C ARG A 42 7.60 18.67 -0.09
N HIS A 43 8.66 19.45 -0.27
CA HIS A 43 9.75 19.12 -1.20
C HIS A 43 10.41 17.77 -0.88
N LEU A 44 10.80 17.53 0.38
CA LEU A 44 11.45 16.29 0.80
C LEU A 44 10.53 15.07 0.63
N VAL A 45 9.22 15.24 0.91
CA VAL A 45 8.24 14.18 0.71
C VAL A 45 8.09 13.83 -0.76
N ASP A 46 7.97 14.84 -1.63
CA ASP A 46 7.89 14.65 -3.08
C ASP A 46 9.14 13.96 -3.64
N GLU A 47 10.34 14.36 -3.18
CA GLU A 47 11.59 13.73 -3.58
C GLU A 47 11.67 12.26 -3.12
N LEU A 48 11.33 11.97 -1.87
CA LEU A 48 11.40 10.60 -1.34
C LEU A 48 10.37 9.69 -2.00
N TYR A 49 9.12 10.13 -2.12
CA TYR A 49 8.05 9.36 -2.76
C TYR A 49 8.31 9.16 -4.25
N GLY A 50 8.77 10.21 -4.96
CA GLY A 50 9.14 10.14 -6.37
C GLY A 50 10.32 9.21 -6.66
N ARG A 51 11.13 8.85 -5.66
CA ARG A 51 12.23 7.88 -5.80
C ARG A 51 11.80 6.43 -5.56
N ALA A 52 10.59 6.19 -5.07
CA ALA A 52 10.07 4.85 -4.83
C ALA A 52 9.80 4.13 -6.16
N ASN A 53 10.64 3.15 -6.51
CA ASN A 53 10.49 2.41 -7.75
C ASN A 53 9.56 1.19 -7.58
N TRP A 54 8.25 1.41 -7.72
CA TRP A 54 7.24 0.35 -7.57
C TRP A 54 7.29 -0.68 -8.70
N GLN A 55 7.70 -0.29 -9.92
CA GLN A 55 7.92 -1.22 -11.03
C GLN A 55 9.05 -2.20 -10.75
N TRP A 56 10.15 -1.74 -10.14
CA TRP A 56 11.25 -2.63 -9.70
C TRP A 56 10.74 -3.63 -8.65
N ALA A 57 9.86 -3.19 -7.75
CA ALA A 57 9.30 -4.04 -6.70
C ALA A 57 8.39 -5.18 -7.23
N LEU A 58 8.03 -5.19 -8.52
CA LEU A 58 7.34 -6.31 -9.16
C LEU A 58 8.21 -7.58 -9.30
N SER A 59 9.54 -7.46 -9.20
CA SER A 59 10.46 -8.60 -9.33
C SER A 59 10.25 -9.42 -10.62
N GLY A 60 9.85 -8.76 -11.71
CA GLY A 60 9.58 -9.41 -13.01
C GLY A 60 8.21 -10.09 -13.14
N GLY A 61 7.36 -10.03 -12.12
CA GLY A 61 5.98 -10.50 -12.15
C GLY A 61 4.95 -9.37 -12.29
N ALA A 62 3.69 -9.68 -12.01
CA ALA A 62 2.61 -8.70 -11.99
C ALA A 62 2.27 -8.19 -10.57
N ALA A 63 2.64 -8.93 -9.52
CA ALA A 63 2.35 -8.57 -8.13
C ALA A 63 3.60 -8.04 -7.42
N VAL A 64 3.42 -7.08 -6.52
CA VAL A 64 4.53 -6.47 -5.76
C VAL A 64 5.11 -7.48 -4.77
N SER A 65 6.42 -7.65 -4.75
CA SER A 65 7.12 -8.50 -3.77
C SER A 65 6.96 -7.94 -2.35
N HIS A 66 6.95 -8.83 -1.35
CA HIS A 66 6.95 -8.43 0.06
C HIS A 66 8.19 -7.61 0.43
N GLY A 67 9.31 -7.88 -0.24
CA GLY A 67 10.53 -7.17 0.05
C GLY A 67 11.76 -7.70 -0.68
N TRP A 68 12.90 -7.11 -0.37
CA TRP A 68 14.17 -7.42 -1.01
C TRP A 68 15.32 -7.37 -0.01
N ARG A 69 16.31 -8.25 -0.18
CA ARG A 69 17.53 -8.28 0.62
C ARG A 69 18.76 -8.15 -0.29
N PRO A 70 19.76 -7.32 0.07
CA PRO A 70 21.04 -7.27 -0.63
C PRO A 70 21.71 -8.63 -0.82
N GLU A 71 21.53 -9.53 0.15
CA GLU A 71 22.21 -10.84 0.15
C GLU A 71 21.56 -11.86 -0.78
N THR A 72 20.23 -11.80 -0.97
CA THR A 72 19.46 -12.88 -1.62
C THR A 72 18.50 -12.42 -2.70
N GLY A 73 18.38 -11.12 -2.93
CA GLY A 73 17.42 -10.56 -3.88
C GLY A 73 16.00 -10.48 -3.30
N PHE A 74 15.01 -10.56 -4.19
CA PHE A 74 13.60 -10.46 -3.82
C PHE A 74 13.12 -11.64 -2.99
N ILE A 75 12.22 -11.37 -2.05
CA ILE A 75 11.51 -12.38 -1.30
C ILE A 75 10.52 -13.06 -2.28
N PRO A 76 10.40 -14.40 -2.27
CA PRO A 76 9.54 -15.14 -3.21
C PRO A 76 8.04 -14.87 -3.01
N HIS A 77 7.65 -14.24 -1.90
CA HIS A 77 6.27 -13.88 -1.60
C HIS A 77 5.91 -12.53 -2.21
N THR A 78 4.69 -12.45 -2.73
CA THR A 78 4.11 -11.26 -3.38
C THR A 78 2.75 -10.96 -2.79
N TRP A 79 2.43 -9.68 -2.65
CA TRP A 79 1.16 -9.21 -2.10
C TRP A 79 0.00 -9.57 -3.03
N ARG A 80 -0.93 -10.38 -2.53
CA ARG A 80 -2.13 -10.83 -3.23
C ARG A 80 -3.25 -10.88 -2.20
N GLY A 81 -4.20 -9.98 -2.35
CA GLY A 81 -5.16 -9.66 -1.32
C GLY A 81 -6.30 -10.69 -1.17
N TYR A 82 -7.26 -10.45 -0.32
CA TYR A 82 -7.39 -9.26 0.50
C TYR A 82 -6.54 -9.35 1.78
N ASP A 83 -5.69 -8.35 1.97
CA ASP A 83 -4.69 -8.26 3.04
C ASP A 83 -4.39 -6.77 3.35
N GLU A 84 -3.35 -6.50 4.14
CA GLU A 84 -2.95 -5.13 4.52
C GLU A 84 -2.35 -4.29 3.37
N ALA A 85 -2.04 -4.89 2.21
CA ALA A 85 -1.24 -4.27 1.17
C ALA A 85 -2.03 -3.40 0.19
N LEU A 86 -3.28 -3.06 0.49
CA LEU A 86 -4.08 -2.17 -0.36
C LEU A 86 -3.35 -0.81 -0.59
N LEU A 87 -2.71 -0.25 0.45
CA LEU A 87 -1.89 0.96 0.32
C LEU A 87 -0.66 0.79 -0.59
N VAL A 88 -0.04 -0.40 -0.64
CA VAL A 88 1.09 -0.67 -1.56
C VAL A 88 0.64 -0.44 -3.00
N TYR A 89 -0.52 -0.98 -3.36
CA TYR A 89 -1.05 -0.83 -4.72
C TYR A 89 -1.55 0.58 -5.00
N LEU A 90 -2.16 1.27 -4.03
CA LEU A 90 -2.59 2.67 -4.23
C LEU A 90 -1.40 3.61 -4.42
N HIS A 91 -0.33 3.46 -3.63
CA HIS A 91 0.91 4.21 -3.83
C HIS A 91 1.60 3.85 -5.14
N GLY A 92 1.61 2.56 -5.51
CA GLY A 92 2.22 2.11 -6.75
C GLY A 92 1.49 2.62 -7.98
N LEU A 93 0.16 2.55 -8.01
CA LEU A 93 -0.66 3.06 -9.12
C LEU A 93 -0.62 4.59 -9.20
N GLY A 94 -0.57 5.28 -8.06
CA GLY A 94 -0.52 6.74 -7.97
C GLY A 94 0.89 7.34 -8.11
N SER A 95 1.93 6.52 -8.30
CA SER A 95 3.31 7.01 -8.38
C SER A 95 3.53 7.89 -9.62
N PRO A 96 4.10 9.10 -9.48
CA PRO A 96 4.33 9.99 -10.61
C PRO A 96 5.52 9.60 -11.49
N THR A 97 6.40 8.72 -11.01
CA THR A 97 7.69 8.40 -11.65
C THR A 97 7.81 6.93 -12.05
N PHE A 98 7.36 6.02 -11.20
CA PHE A 98 7.43 4.57 -11.43
C PHE A 98 6.07 3.91 -11.19
N PRO A 99 5.01 4.30 -11.92
CA PRO A 99 3.67 3.79 -11.72
C PRO A 99 3.60 2.29 -12.00
N LEU A 100 2.89 1.55 -11.14
CA LEU A 100 2.50 0.18 -11.42
C LEU A 100 1.56 0.14 -12.63
N PRO A 101 1.70 -0.85 -13.51
CA PRO A 101 0.75 -1.02 -14.60
C PRO A 101 -0.59 -1.57 -14.06
N PRO A 102 -1.74 -1.30 -14.71
CA PRO A 102 -3.06 -1.68 -14.20
C PRO A 102 -3.23 -3.17 -13.88
N GLU A 103 -2.57 -4.06 -14.65
CA GLU A 103 -2.58 -5.50 -14.40
C GLU A 103 -2.02 -5.89 -13.03
N SER A 104 -1.21 -5.04 -12.40
CA SER A 104 -0.73 -5.28 -11.05
C SER A 104 -1.85 -5.27 -10.03
N TYR A 105 -2.84 -4.39 -10.18
CA TYR A 105 -4.00 -4.38 -9.31
C TYR A 105 -4.92 -5.57 -9.56
N THR A 106 -5.05 -6.00 -10.83
CA THR A 106 -5.73 -7.25 -11.17
C THR A 106 -5.04 -8.45 -10.49
N ALA A 107 -3.71 -8.49 -10.51
CA ALA A 107 -2.95 -9.54 -9.82
C ALA A 107 -3.14 -9.50 -8.30
N TYR A 108 -3.25 -8.30 -7.69
CA TYR A 108 -3.59 -8.14 -6.29
C TYR A 108 -4.96 -8.73 -5.95
N CYS A 109 -5.99 -8.40 -6.73
CA CYS A 109 -7.37 -8.80 -6.47
C CYS A 109 -7.62 -10.29 -6.76
N SER A 110 -6.70 -10.97 -7.46
CA SER A 110 -6.86 -12.37 -7.93
C SER A 110 -7.16 -13.41 -6.84
N THR A 111 -6.84 -13.11 -5.58
CA THR A 111 -7.05 -14.02 -4.44
C THR A 111 -8.15 -13.55 -3.48
N TYR A 112 -8.93 -12.54 -3.87
CA TYR A 112 -10.09 -12.07 -3.13
C TYR A 112 -11.09 -13.22 -2.92
N ARG A 113 -11.64 -13.29 -1.70
CA ARG A 113 -12.62 -14.31 -1.32
C ARG A 113 -13.77 -13.67 -0.60
N TRP A 114 -14.95 -13.73 -1.19
CA TRP A 114 -16.19 -13.40 -0.49
C TRP A 114 -16.59 -14.55 0.41
N LYS A 115 -16.96 -14.27 1.66
CA LYS A 115 -17.39 -15.30 2.62
C LYS A 115 -18.57 -14.83 3.44
N GLN A 116 -19.44 -15.78 3.77
CA GLN A 116 -20.43 -15.65 4.84
C GLN A 116 -19.83 -16.18 6.15
N ILE A 117 -19.67 -15.32 7.15
CA ILE A 117 -19.16 -15.67 8.48
C ILE A 117 -20.10 -15.07 9.53
N TYR A 118 -20.64 -15.91 10.42
CA TYR A 118 -21.57 -15.50 11.49
C TYR A 118 -22.76 -14.63 11.00
N GLY A 119 -23.34 -14.97 9.85
CA GLY A 119 -24.47 -14.21 9.29
C GLY A 119 -24.08 -12.88 8.64
N ARG A 120 -22.78 -12.61 8.46
CA ARG A 120 -22.26 -11.44 7.74
C ARG A 120 -21.51 -11.87 6.48
N GLU A 121 -21.69 -11.13 5.40
CA GLU A 121 -20.93 -11.33 4.17
C GLU A 121 -19.82 -10.29 4.07
N LEU A 122 -18.60 -10.71 3.72
CA LEU A 122 -17.46 -9.83 3.59
C LEU A 122 -16.39 -10.40 2.64
N LEU A 123 -15.61 -9.50 2.05
CA LEU A 123 -14.31 -9.79 1.47
C LEU A 123 -13.36 -10.17 2.61
N TYR A 124 -13.02 -11.45 2.66
CA TYR A 124 -12.39 -12.09 3.79
C TYR A 124 -10.89 -11.81 3.88
N SER A 125 -10.47 -11.34 5.05
CA SER A 125 -9.12 -11.50 5.58
C SER A 125 -9.18 -12.05 7.01
N GLY A 126 -8.16 -12.80 7.43
CA GLY A 126 -8.21 -13.52 8.71
C GLY A 126 -7.91 -12.66 9.95
N LEU A 127 -7.29 -11.49 9.76
CA LEU A 127 -6.78 -10.65 10.83
C LEU A 127 -7.43 -9.27 10.76
N LEU A 128 -7.96 -8.78 11.88
CA LEU A 128 -8.76 -7.53 11.90
C LEU A 128 -8.00 -6.31 11.37
N PHE A 129 -6.67 -6.24 11.59
CA PHE A 129 -5.88 -5.08 11.21
C PHE A 129 -5.85 -4.86 9.69
N THR A 130 -6.02 -5.91 8.86
CA THR A 130 -6.01 -5.77 7.39
C THR A 130 -7.21 -4.98 6.89
N HIS A 131 -8.32 -5.00 7.65
CA HIS A 131 -9.52 -4.19 7.41
C HIS A 131 -9.42 -2.76 7.98
N GLN A 132 -8.33 -2.42 8.67
CA GLN A 132 -8.21 -1.16 9.41
C GLN A 132 -7.03 -0.31 8.95
N LEU A 133 -5.86 -0.90 8.67
CA LEU A 133 -4.63 -0.13 8.45
C LEU A 133 -4.75 0.84 7.27
N SER A 134 -5.18 0.38 6.10
CA SER A 134 -5.32 1.27 4.94
C SER A 134 -6.41 2.35 5.14
N HIS A 135 -7.40 2.06 6.00
CA HIS A 135 -8.50 2.97 6.31
C HIS A 135 -8.08 4.15 7.20
N LEU A 136 -6.90 4.10 7.83
CA LEU A 136 -6.36 5.22 8.60
C LEU A 136 -6.03 6.44 7.73
N TRP A 137 -5.70 6.20 6.46
CA TRP A 137 -5.30 7.25 5.52
C TRP A 137 -6.33 7.53 4.43
N ILE A 138 -7.16 6.53 4.12
CA ILE A 138 -8.08 6.62 2.99
C ILE A 138 -9.50 6.38 3.48
N ASP A 139 -10.35 7.36 3.21
CA ASP A 139 -11.78 7.22 3.39
C ASP A 139 -12.36 6.35 2.27
N PHE A 140 -12.60 5.09 2.59
CA PHE A 140 -13.10 4.10 1.65
C PHE A 140 -14.62 4.10 1.46
N ARG A 141 -15.37 5.04 2.07
CA ARG A 141 -16.83 5.12 1.91
C ARG A 141 -17.19 5.31 0.44
N GLY A 142 -18.00 4.40 -0.10
CA GLY A 142 -18.41 4.43 -1.51
C GLY A 142 -17.32 4.08 -2.53
N ILE A 143 -16.09 3.78 -2.11
CA ILE A 143 -15.02 3.36 -3.02
C ILE A 143 -15.18 1.86 -3.33
N ARG A 144 -15.35 1.55 -4.62
CA ARG A 144 -15.61 0.19 -5.10
C ARG A 144 -14.82 -0.12 -6.36
N ASP A 145 -13.98 -1.15 -6.27
CA ASP A 145 -13.39 -1.81 -7.43
C ASP A 145 -14.40 -2.77 -8.09
N ALA A 146 -13.95 -3.55 -9.08
CA ALA A 146 -14.82 -4.50 -9.79
C ALA A 146 -15.42 -5.55 -8.84
N PHE A 147 -14.60 -6.15 -7.98
CA PHE A 147 -15.02 -7.22 -7.07
C PHE A 147 -16.05 -6.73 -6.04
N MET A 148 -15.81 -5.56 -5.44
CA MET A 148 -16.74 -4.99 -4.46
C MET A 148 -18.07 -4.57 -5.11
N ARG A 149 -18.05 -4.12 -6.38
CA ARG A 149 -19.28 -3.82 -7.15
C ARG A 149 -20.12 -5.07 -7.38
N GLU A 150 -19.51 -6.21 -7.70
CA GLU A 150 -20.21 -7.48 -7.90
C GLU A 150 -20.98 -7.92 -6.64
N HIS A 151 -20.47 -7.58 -5.46
CA HIS A 151 -21.11 -7.88 -4.18
C HIS A 151 -21.95 -6.74 -3.60
N GLY A 152 -22.12 -5.63 -4.34
CA GLY A 152 -22.90 -4.49 -3.87
C GLY A 152 -22.37 -3.81 -2.60
N SER A 153 -21.10 -4.04 -2.24
CA SER A 153 -20.45 -3.55 -1.03
C SER A 153 -19.37 -2.52 -1.36
N ASP A 154 -18.79 -1.88 -0.35
CA ASP A 154 -17.56 -1.09 -0.44
C ASP A 154 -16.58 -1.47 0.67
N TYR A 155 -15.34 -1.01 0.55
CA TYR A 155 -14.29 -1.36 1.49
C TYR A 155 -14.63 -0.88 2.92
N PHE A 156 -15.38 0.21 3.10
CA PHE A 156 -15.78 0.71 4.41
C PHE A 156 -16.82 -0.21 5.07
N GLU A 157 -17.91 -0.57 4.38
CA GLU A 157 -18.89 -1.53 4.92
C GLU A 157 -18.28 -2.91 5.14
N ASN A 158 -17.27 -3.29 4.35
CA ASN A 158 -16.51 -4.52 4.53
C ASN A 158 -15.74 -4.61 5.86
N GLY A 159 -15.30 -3.45 6.39
CA GLY A 159 -14.53 -3.36 7.63
C GLY A 159 -15.36 -3.11 8.90
N ARG A 160 -16.68 -2.86 8.77
CA ARG A 160 -17.59 -2.60 9.88
C ARG A 160 -17.88 -3.85 10.72
#